data_AF-A0A379UPY9-F1
#
_entry.id   AF-A0A379UPY9-F1
#
_cell.length_a   1.000
_cell.length_b   1.000
_cell.length_c   1.000
_cell.angle_alpha   90.00
_cell.angle_beta   90.00
_cell.angle_gamma   90.00
#
_symmetry.space_group_name_H-M   'P 1'
#
loop_
_entity.id
_entity.type
_entity.pdbx_description
1 polymer ?
#
loop_
_entity_poly.entity_id
_entity_poly.type
_entity_poly.pdbx_seq_one_letter_code
_entity_poly.pdbx_strand_id
1 'polypeptide(L)'
;MKITTVSVCVVCGILPLMILPVLPDTWILAVLFCLACLLCLIPHHYARYAALTLLFFMWGIFAARQAIWAGNVLPAATQEATVVITATDHMTTHYGRITHLRGKPLFPAVGIVLHGQYLPTEVCAGQQWAMTLKVRAVHGQLNEGGFDSQRYALAQHQPLTGRFLQAKAINPECSLRGRYLASLRATLAPYPWQQVILALGMGERCRRR
;
A
#
# COMPACT_ATOMS: atom_id res chain seq x y z
N MET A 1 -7.37 -2.48 -34.36
CA MET A 1 -8.17 -1.64 -33.43
C MET A 1 -7.41 -0.35 -33.15
N LYS A 2 -8.09 0.78 -33.00
CA LYS A 2 -7.41 2.07 -32.70
C LYS A 2 -7.07 2.13 -31.21
N ILE A 3 -6.03 2.88 -30.83
CA ILE A 3 -5.66 3.06 -29.41
C ILE A 3 -6.84 3.63 -28.61
N THR A 4 -7.57 4.59 -29.19
CA THR A 4 -8.75 5.21 -28.56
C THR A 4 -9.82 4.19 -28.18
N THR A 5 -10.08 3.19 -29.03
CA THR A 5 -11.07 2.15 -28.73
C THR A 5 -10.65 1.27 -27.56
N VAL A 6 -9.34 0.97 -27.45
CA VAL A 6 -8.82 0.18 -26.33
C VAL A 6 -8.88 1.00 -25.04
N SER A 7 -8.51 2.27 -25.07
CA SER A 7 -8.62 3.17 -23.91
C SER A 7 -10.05 3.29 -23.40
N VAL A 8 -11.04 3.41 -24.30
CA VAL A 8 -12.46 3.41 -23.90
C VAL A 8 -12.84 2.08 -23.25
N CYS A 9 -12.37 0.94 -23.78
CA CYS A 9 -12.63 -0.37 -23.17
C CYS A 9 -12.05 -0.48 -21.75
N VAL A 10 -10.85 0.06 -21.52
CA VAL A 10 -10.22 0.09 -20.19
C VAL A 10 -11.07 0.91 -19.21
N VAL A 11 -11.46 2.13 -19.60
CA VAL A 11 -12.26 3.01 -18.75
C VAL A 11 -13.61 2.37 -18.43
N CYS A 12 -14.32 1.86 -19.44
CA CYS A 12 -15.60 1.16 -19.24
C CYS A 12 -15.46 -0.11 -18.40
N GLY A 13 -14.35 -0.82 -18.50
CA GLY A 13 -14.08 -2.01 -17.69
C GLY A 13 -13.80 -1.69 -16.22
N ILE A 14 -13.12 -0.58 -15.91
CA ILE A 14 -12.74 -0.22 -14.54
C ILE A 14 -13.85 0.56 -13.81
N LEU A 15 -14.65 1.34 -14.54
CA LEU A 15 -15.69 2.21 -13.97
C LEU A 15 -16.66 1.52 -12.99
N PRO A 16 -17.11 0.27 -13.23
CA PRO A 16 -17.99 -0.44 -12.27
C PRO A 16 -17.38 -0.62 -10.88
N LEU A 17 -16.05 -0.68 -10.75
CA LEU A 17 -15.38 -0.83 -9.44
C LEU A 17 -15.58 0.39 -8.52
N MET A 18 -15.93 1.55 -9.07
CA MET A 18 -16.19 2.75 -8.26
C MET A 18 -17.53 2.68 -7.52
N ILE A 19 -18.46 1.86 -8.00
CA ILE A 19 -19.83 1.78 -7.49
C ILE A 19 -20.02 0.49 -6.67
N LEU A 20 -19.22 -0.54 -6.94
CA LEU A 20 -19.36 -1.85 -6.31
C LEU A 20 -19.01 -1.80 -4.81
N PRO A 21 -19.96 -2.13 -3.90
CA PRO A 21 -19.68 -2.14 -2.47
C PRO A 21 -18.88 -3.37 -2.03
N VAL A 22 -19.00 -4.48 -2.76
CA VAL A 22 -18.35 -5.76 -2.46
C VAL A 22 -17.79 -6.34 -3.76
N LEU A 23 -16.59 -6.94 -3.69
CA LEU A 23 -15.98 -7.57 -4.85
C LEU A 23 -16.69 -8.91 -5.13
N PRO A 24 -16.99 -9.23 -6.40
CA PRO A 24 -17.68 -10.46 -6.75
C PRO A 24 -16.82 -11.67 -6.40
N ASP A 25 -17.45 -12.81 -6.10
CA ASP A 25 -16.76 -14.05 -5.73
C ASP A 25 -15.94 -14.68 -6.87
N THR A 26 -15.04 -15.60 -6.51
CA THR A 26 -14.17 -16.32 -7.46
C THR A 26 -14.96 -17.09 -8.52
N TRP A 27 -16.10 -17.67 -8.16
CA TRP A 27 -16.96 -18.39 -9.10
C TRP A 27 -17.56 -17.46 -10.16
N ILE A 28 -18.00 -16.26 -9.77
CA ILE A 28 -18.52 -15.25 -10.70
C ILE A 28 -17.42 -14.83 -11.68
N LEU A 29 -16.19 -14.65 -11.19
CA LEU A 29 -15.04 -14.36 -12.05
C LEU A 29 -14.75 -15.49 -13.05
N ALA A 30 -14.86 -16.75 -12.65
CA ALA A 30 -14.68 -17.89 -13.55
C ALA A 30 -15.74 -17.92 -14.66
N VAL A 31 -17.01 -17.68 -14.33
CA VAL A 31 -18.10 -17.58 -15.32
C VAL A 31 -17.85 -16.42 -16.29
N LEU A 32 -17.46 -15.26 -15.77
CA LEU A 32 -17.10 -14.10 -16.60
C LEU A 32 -15.91 -14.41 -17.52
N PHE A 33 -14.87 -15.09 -17.04
CA PHE A 33 -13.74 -15.49 -17.86
C PHE A 33 -14.17 -16.41 -19.02
N CYS A 34 -14.99 -17.44 -18.75
CA CYS A 34 -15.54 -18.31 -19.79
C CYS A 34 -16.36 -17.52 -20.82
N LEU A 35 -17.17 -16.56 -20.37
CA LEU A 35 -17.95 -15.68 -21.24
C LEU A 35 -17.04 -14.81 -22.13
N ALA A 36 -15.96 -14.24 -21.59
CA ALA A 36 -14.98 -13.49 -22.37
C ALA A 36 -14.33 -14.37 -23.46
N CYS A 37 -13.95 -15.61 -23.12
CA CYS A 37 -13.39 -16.56 -24.08
C CYS A 37 -14.39 -16.88 -25.20
N LEU A 38 -15.66 -17.14 -24.87
CA LEU A 38 -16.72 -17.38 -25.86
C LEU A 38 -16.92 -16.17 -26.78
N LEU A 39 -16.95 -14.95 -26.23
CA LEU A 39 -17.07 -13.71 -27.00
C LEU A 39 -15.90 -13.46 -27.95
N CYS A 40 -14.69 -13.90 -27.58
CA CYS A 40 -13.50 -13.82 -28.45
C CYS A 40 -13.58 -14.74 -29.68
N LEU A 41 -14.29 -15.86 -29.59
CA LEU A 41 -14.46 -16.81 -30.70
C LEU A 41 -15.44 -16.32 -31.77
N ILE A 42 -16.30 -15.35 -31.43
CA ILE A 42 -17.26 -14.78 -32.36
C ILE A 42 -16.54 -13.79 -33.29
N PRO A 43 -16.65 -13.92 -34.63
CA PRO A 43 -15.96 -13.06 -35.59
C PRO A 43 -16.53 -11.62 -35.70
N HIS A 44 -17.34 -11.18 -34.72
CA HIS A 44 -17.99 -9.89 -34.71
C HIS A 44 -17.16 -8.84 -33.95
N HIS A 45 -16.95 -7.66 -34.55
CA HIS A 45 -16.17 -6.58 -33.93
C HIS A 45 -16.74 -6.08 -32.59
N TYR A 46 -18.07 -5.95 -32.43
CA TYR A 46 -18.70 -5.61 -31.13
C TYR A 46 -18.46 -6.68 -30.05
N ALA A 47 -18.49 -7.97 -30.41
CA ALA A 47 -18.19 -9.06 -29.47
C ALA A 47 -16.75 -8.97 -28.95
N ARG A 48 -15.79 -8.60 -29.81
CA ARG A 48 -14.40 -8.35 -29.40
C ARG A 48 -14.25 -7.17 -28.45
N TYR A 49 -15.01 -6.08 -28.65
CA TYR A 49 -15.02 -4.95 -27.70
C TYR A 49 -15.59 -5.36 -26.34
N ALA A 50 -16.69 -6.13 -26.33
CA ALA A 50 -17.29 -6.66 -25.12
C ALA A 50 -16.35 -7.63 -24.37
N ALA A 51 -15.63 -8.49 -25.10
CA ALA A 51 -14.64 -9.37 -24.48
C ALA A 51 -13.50 -8.57 -23.81
N LEU A 52 -13.00 -7.53 -24.48
CA LEU A 52 -11.92 -6.69 -23.93
C LEU A 52 -12.36 -5.90 -22.71
N THR A 53 -13.55 -5.29 -22.71
CA THR A 53 -14.08 -4.59 -21.52
C THR A 53 -14.20 -5.54 -20.33
N LEU A 54 -14.66 -6.77 -20.57
CA LEU A 54 -14.82 -7.79 -19.55
C LEU A 54 -13.47 -8.27 -18.98
N LEU A 55 -12.46 -8.41 -19.83
CA LEU A 55 -11.08 -8.72 -19.41
C LEU A 55 -10.49 -7.60 -18.56
N PHE A 56 -10.70 -6.32 -18.93
CA PHE A 56 -10.24 -5.18 -18.13
C PHE A 56 -10.98 -5.07 -16.80
N PHE A 57 -12.28 -5.35 -16.76
CA PHE A 57 -13.04 -5.43 -15.52
C PHE A 57 -12.49 -6.50 -14.58
N MET A 58 -12.23 -7.70 -15.11
CA MET A 58 -11.65 -8.80 -14.34
C MET A 58 -10.24 -8.45 -13.82
N TRP A 59 -9.41 -7.81 -14.65
CA TRP A 59 -8.11 -7.28 -14.20
C TRP A 59 -8.27 -6.28 -13.05
N GLY A 60 -9.22 -5.36 -13.16
CA GLY A 60 -9.56 -4.42 -12.09
C GLY A 60 -9.91 -5.13 -10.79
N ILE A 61 -10.76 -6.16 -10.84
CA ILE A 61 -11.14 -6.95 -9.66
C ILE A 61 -9.93 -7.66 -9.05
N PHE A 62 -9.06 -8.25 -9.86
CA PHE A 62 -7.82 -8.87 -9.35
C PHE A 62 -6.91 -7.84 -8.66
N ALA A 63 -6.73 -6.66 -9.25
CA ALA A 63 -5.95 -5.59 -8.65
C ALA A 63 -6.57 -5.10 -7.32
N ALA A 64 -7.89 -4.93 -7.28
CA ALA A 64 -8.61 -4.54 -6.08
C ALA A 64 -8.50 -5.61 -4.97
N ARG A 65 -8.66 -6.89 -5.31
CA ARG A 65 -8.45 -8.02 -4.38
C ARG A 65 -7.03 -8.05 -3.84
N GLN A 66 -6.03 -7.84 -4.69
CA GLN A 66 -4.63 -7.78 -4.28
C GLN A 66 -4.39 -6.65 -3.29
N ALA A 67 -5.02 -5.49 -3.50
CA ALA A 67 -4.87 -4.31 -2.64
C ALA A 67 -5.48 -4.52 -1.23
N ILE A 68 -6.62 -5.21 -1.14
CA ILE A 68 -7.31 -5.47 0.14
C ILE A 68 -6.83 -6.74 0.85
N TRP A 69 -6.14 -7.65 0.16
CA TRP A 69 -5.68 -8.94 0.70
C TRP A 69 -4.96 -8.79 2.04
N ALA A 70 -4.04 -7.83 2.11
CA ALA A 70 -3.27 -7.57 3.33
C ALA A 70 -4.17 -7.18 4.51
N GLY A 71 -5.18 -6.34 4.28
CA GLY A 71 -6.12 -5.92 5.30
C GLY A 71 -7.02 -7.05 5.81
N ASN A 72 -7.33 -8.04 4.97
CA ASN A 72 -8.24 -9.13 5.33
C ASN A 72 -7.53 -10.33 6.00
N VAL A 73 -6.28 -10.63 5.62
CA VAL A 73 -5.60 -11.87 6.04
C VAL A 73 -4.66 -11.63 7.23
N LEU A 74 -3.90 -10.54 7.23
CA LEU A 74 -2.84 -10.32 8.23
C LEU A 74 -3.35 -10.04 9.66
N PRO A 75 -4.46 -9.31 9.88
CA PRO A 75 -4.93 -8.98 11.24
C PRO A 75 -5.38 -10.13 12.12
N ALA A 76 -5.67 -11.31 11.55
CA ALA A 76 -6.25 -12.43 12.28
C ALA A 76 -5.29 -13.05 13.31
N ALA A 77 -3.98 -12.88 13.16
CA ALA A 77 -2.97 -13.49 14.03
C ALA A 77 -1.76 -12.59 14.25
N THR A 78 -0.98 -12.88 15.29
CA THR A 78 0.36 -12.32 15.45
C THR A 78 1.26 -12.83 14.32
N GLN A 79 1.93 -11.91 13.63
CA GLN A 79 2.75 -12.23 12.47
C GLN A 79 4.22 -11.98 12.77
N GLU A 80 5.05 -13.00 12.56
CA GLU A 80 6.50 -12.80 12.48
C GLU A 80 6.85 -12.29 11.09
N ALA A 81 7.45 -11.10 11.03
CA ALA A 81 7.64 -10.38 9.80
C ALA A 81 8.98 -9.65 9.78
N THR A 82 9.57 -9.55 8.58
CA THR A 82 10.69 -8.65 8.34
C THR A 82 10.16 -7.34 7.78
N VAL A 83 10.36 -6.26 8.52
CA VAL A 83 9.90 -4.92 8.19
C VAL A 83 11.09 -4.05 7.80
N VAL A 84 10.99 -3.42 6.64
CA VAL A 84 11.93 -2.36 6.22
C VAL A 84 11.31 -1.02 6.60
N ILE A 85 11.99 -0.24 7.42
CA ILE A 85 11.50 1.09 7.83
C ILE A 85 11.67 2.06 6.65
N THR A 86 10.60 2.72 6.25
CA THR A 86 10.61 3.70 5.16
C THR A 86 10.68 5.14 5.66
N ALA A 87 10.09 5.42 6.82
CA ALA A 87 10.11 6.73 7.47
C ALA A 87 9.82 6.59 8.96
N THR A 88 10.21 7.57 9.77
CA THR A 88 9.92 7.59 11.20
C THR A 88 9.84 9.03 11.71
N ASP A 89 9.05 9.25 12.75
CA ASP A 89 9.08 10.48 13.53
C ASP A 89 10.24 10.54 14.54
N HIS A 90 11.17 9.57 14.48
CA HIS A 90 12.27 9.32 15.41
C HIS A 90 11.84 9.08 16.86
N MET A 91 10.55 8.89 17.13
CA MET A 91 10.00 8.79 18.47
C MET A 91 9.15 7.53 18.60
N THR A 92 7.92 7.56 18.11
CA THR A 92 6.94 6.51 18.41
C THR A 92 6.14 6.03 17.19
N THR A 93 6.21 6.74 16.07
CA THR A 93 5.55 6.37 14.83
C THR A 93 6.56 5.97 13.77
N HIS A 94 6.47 4.72 13.35
CA HIS A 94 7.36 4.14 12.35
C HIS A 94 6.55 3.65 11.16
N TYR A 95 6.90 4.14 9.97
CA TYR A 95 6.35 3.70 8.70
C TYR A 95 7.27 2.64 8.13
N GLY A 96 6.72 1.52 7.70
CA GLY A 96 7.51 0.43 7.15
C GLY A 96 6.79 -0.34 6.06
N ARG A 97 7.53 -1.25 5.45
CA ARG A 97 7.04 -2.23 4.49
C ARG A 97 7.41 -3.63 4.95
N ILE A 98 6.41 -4.49 5.03
CA ILE A 98 6.57 -5.92 5.30
C ILE A 98 7.09 -6.56 4.02
N THR A 99 8.31 -7.10 4.08
CA THR A 99 8.98 -7.75 2.94
C THR A 99 8.98 -9.26 3.07
N HIS A 100 8.99 -9.79 4.29
CA HIS A 100 8.93 -11.22 4.55
C HIS A 100 7.91 -11.51 5.64
N LEU A 101 7.19 -12.62 5.50
CA LEU A 101 6.28 -13.18 6.49
C LEU A 101 6.74 -14.59 6.83
N ARG A 102 7.05 -14.86 8.10
CA ARG A 102 7.51 -16.17 8.57
C ARG A 102 8.66 -16.73 7.71
N GLY A 103 9.62 -15.87 7.37
CA GLY A 103 10.76 -16.19 6.51
C GLY A 103 10.48 -16.29 5.00
N LYS A 104 9.21 -16.25 4.56
CA LYS A 104 8.86 -16.28 3.13
C LYS A 104 8.78 -14.86 2.56
N PRO A 105 9.34 -14.59 1.37
CA PRO A 105 9.21 -13.28 0.74
C PRO A 105 7.75 -12.99 0.42
N LEU A 106 7.33 -11.76 0.70
CA LEU A 106 6.00 -11.25 0.44
C LEU A 106 6.08 -10.23 -0.71
N PHE A 107 5.41 -10.55 -1.81
CA PHE A 107 5.30 -9.66 -2.97
C PHE A 107 3.83 -9.44 -3.36
N PRO A 108 3.40 -8.17 -3.55
CA PRO A 108 4.13 -6.93 -3.28
C PRO A 108 4.34 -6.71 -1.78
N ALA A 109 5.38 -5.94 -1.43
CA ALA A 109 5.63 -5.58 -0.04
C ALA A 109 4.47 -4.74 0.52
N VAL A 110 3.98 -5.10 1.70
CA VAL A 110 2.79 -4.48 2.31
C VAL A 110 3.20 -3.35 3.24
N GLY A 111 2.69 -2.13 3.02
CA GLY A 111 2.96 -1.02 3.92
C GLY A 111 2.21 -1.14 5.24
N ILE A 112 2.90 -0.75 6.32
CA ILE A 112 2.38 -0.75 7.68
C ILE A 112 2.81 0.52 8.42
N VAL A 113 1.92 1.02 9.29
CA VAL A 113 2.24 2.08 10.24
C VAL A 113 2.20 1.52 11.66
N LEU A 114 3.34 1.60 12.35
CA LEU A 114 3.50 1.18 13.75
C LEU A 114 3.41 2.42 14.64
N HIS A 115 2.54 2.39 15.65
CA HIS A 115 2.25 3.55 16.50
C HIS A 115 2.53 3.31 17.98
N GLY A 116 3.08 4.34 18.63
CA GLY A 116 3.08 4.47 20.09
C GLY A 116 4.12 3.61 20.80
N GLN A 117 5.20 3.22 20.13
CA GLN A 117 6.26 2.38 20.70
C GLN A 117 7.63 2.85 20.24
N TYR A 118 8.58 2.92 21.17
CA TYR A 118 9.98 3.20 20.88
C TYR A 118 10.68 1.92 20.43
N LEU A 119 11.50 2.02 19.39
CA LEU A 119 12.43 0.96 19.04
C LEU A 119 13.67 1.02 19.94
N PRO A 120 14.36 -0.11 20.17
CA PRO A 120 15.48 -0.20 21.12
C PRO A 120 16.72 0.59 20.70
N THR A 121 16.85 0.96 19.42
CA THR A 121 17.96 1.76 18.88
C THR A 121 17.44 2.90 18.03
N GLU A 122 18.30 3.86 17.72
CA GLU A 122 17.98 4.92 16.76
C GLU A 122 17.53 4.33 15.41
N VAL A 123 16.39 4.85 14.95
CA VAL A 123 15.73 4.37 13.74
C VAL A 123 15.96 5.33 12.60
N CYS A 124 16.30 4.78 11.44
CA CYS A 124 16.40 5.53 10.20
C CYS A 124 15.74 4.77 9.04
N ALA A 125 15.40 5.50 7.99
CA ALA A 125 14.85 4.91 6.77
C ALA A 125 15.88 3.98 6.09
N GLY A 126 15.45 2.76 5.77
CA GLY A 126 16.24 1.72 5.12
C GLY A 126 16.57 0.53 6.02
N GLN A 127 16.49 0.70 7.35
CA GLN A 127 16.79 -0.37 8.29
C GLN A 127 15.83 -1.54 8.16
N GLN A 128 16.35 -2.75 8.37
CA GLN A 128 15.59 -3.99 8.35
C GLN A 128 15.47 -4.56 9.75
N TRP A 129 14.24 -4.93 10.12
CA TRP A 129 13.90 -5.37 11.46
C TRP A 129 13.12 -6.67 11.41
N ALA A 130 13.55 -7.66 12.21
CA ALA A 130 12.74 -8.82 12.54
C ALA A 130 11.76 -8.40 13.64
N MET A 131 10.46 -8.49 13.37
CA MET A 131 9.44 -8.05 14.30
C MET A 131 8.32 -9.08 14.43
N THR A 132 7.78 -9.21 15.64
CA THR A 132 6.52 -9.91 15.90
C THR A 132 5.42 -8.86 16.01
N LEU A 133 4.53 -8.82 15.02
CA LEU A 133 3.56 -7.75 14.84
C LEU A 133 2.16 -8.19 15.24
N LYS A 134 1.43 -7.31 15.93
CA LYS A 134 -0.03 -7.36 16.06
C LYS A 134 -0.62 -6.25 15.21
N VAL A 135 -1.17 -6.63 14.07
CA VAL A 135 -1.62 -5.70 13.03
C VAL A 135 -3.14 -5.67 12.93
N ARG A 136 -3.66 -4.59 12.39
CA ARG A 136 -5.07 -4.36 12.09
C ARG A 136 -5.18 -3.60 10.78
N ALA A 137 -6.22 -3.89 9.99
CA ALA A 137 -6.48 -3.07 8.81
C ALA A 137 -6.86 -1.65 9.25
N VAL A 138 -6.49 -0.65 8.47
CA VAL A 138 -6.97 0.72 8.69
C VAL A 138 -8.46 0.74 8.45
N HIS A 139 -9.21 1.07 9.49
CA HIS A 139 -10.63 1.34 9.44
C HIS A 139 -10.85 2.76 9.92
N GLY A 140 -11.64 3.53 9.18
CA GLY A 140 -12.11 4.81 9.66
C GLY A 140 -13.11 5.39 8.68
N GLN A 141 -14.26 5.79 9.20
CA GLN A 141 -15.35 6.38 8.44
C GLN A 141 -14.97 7.77 7.93
N LEU A 142 -15.75 8.26 6.97
CA LEU A 142 -15.70 9.65 6.52
C LEU A 142 -15.87 10.57 7.74
N ASN A 143 -14.88 11.41 8.02
CA ASN A 143 -15.01 12.41 9.07
C ASN A 143 -15.93 13.56 8.61
N GLU A 144 -16.33 14.45 9.53
CA GLU A 144 -17.18 15.61 9.22
C GLU A 144 -16.55 16.56 8.18
N GLY A 145 -15.22 16.52 8.03
CA GLY A 145 -14.48 17.25 7.00
C GLY A 145 -14.39 16.54 5.64
N GLY A 146 -15.11 15.43 5.42
CA GLY A 146 -15.11 14.69 4.16
C GLY A 146 -13.84 13.86 3.89
N PHE A 147 -13.00 13.64 4.90
CA PHE A 147 -11.79 12.84 4.79
C PHE A 147 -12.03 11.39 5.19
N ASP A 148 -11.70 10.48 4.27
CA ASP A 148 -11.75 9.03 4.47
C ASP A 148 -10.33 8.50 4.71
N SER A 149 -10.09 8.09 5.96
CA SER A 149 -8.78 7.56 6.38
C SER A 149 -8.42 6.22 5.73
N GLN A 150 -9.41 5.38 5.42
CA GLN A 150 -9.21 4.08 4.80
C GLN A 150 -8.82 4.25 3.33
N ARG A 151 -9.56 5.10 2.60
CA ARG A 151 -9.23 5.45 1.21
C ARG A 151 -7.85 6.11 1.11
N TYR A 152 -7.53 7.00 2.06
CA TYR A 152 -6.22 7.63 2.13
C TYR A 152 -5.10 6.60 2.39
N ALA A 153 -5.28 5.70 3.35
CA ALA A 153 -4.31 4.67 3.69
C ALA A 153 -4.06 3.71 2.49
N LEU A 154 -5.11 3.34 1.77
CA LEU A 154 -5.01 2.53 0.56
C LEU A 154 -4.19 3.25 -0.54
N ALA A 155 -4.47 4.54 -0.77
CA ALA A 155 -3.74 5.35 -1.74
C ALA A 155 -2.24 5.50 -1.38
N GLN A 156 -1.92 5.58 -0.09
CA GLN A 156 -0.53 5.62 0.39
C GLN A 156 0.15 4.24 0.46
N HIS A 157 -0.53 3.16 0.02
CA HIS A 157 -0.05 1.79 0.14
C HIS A 157 0.27 1.39 1.59
N GLN A 158 -0.47 1.93 2.55
CA GLN A 158 -0.35 1.68 3.99
C GLN A 158 -1.65 1.09 4.55
N PRO A 159 -2.13 -0.06 4.04
CA PRO A 159 -3.42 -0.62 4.44
C PRO A 159 -3.45 -1.12 5.88
N LEU A 160 -2.30 -1.23 6.55
CA LEU A 160 -2.16 -1.78 7.90
C LEU A 160 -1.69 -0.75 8.91
N THR A 161 -2.25 -0.81 10.12
CA THR A 161 -1.70 -0.19 11.32
C THR A 161 -1.45 -1.25 12.38
N GLY A 162 -0.54 -1.01 13.32
CA GLY A 162 -0.28 -2.00 14.34
C GLY A 162 0.69 -1.57 15.43
N ARG A 163 1.04 -2.57 16.23
CA ARG A 163 2.07 -2.51 17.26
C ARG A 163 2.96 -3.75 17.13
N PHE A 164 4.21 -3.64 17.54
CA PHE A 164 5.11 -4.78 17.64
C PHE A 164 5.19 -5.27 19.10
N LEU A 165 5.33 -6.58 19.27
CA LEU A 165 5.55 -7.25 20.55
C LEU A 165 7.05 -7.43 20.81
N GLN A 166 7.79 -7.76 19.75
CA GLN A 166 9.24 -7.91 19.76
C GLN A 166 9.81 -7.27 18.51
N ALA A 167 10.98 -6.67 18.63
CA ALA A 167 11.70 -6.05 17.52
C ALA A 167 13.21 -6.26 17.69
N LYS A 168 13.86 -6.83 16.68
CA LYS A 168 15.31 -7.03 16.62
C LYS A 168 15.83 -6.50 15.29
N ALA A 169 16.86 -5.66 15.32
CA ALA A 169 17.51 -5.18 14.12
C ALA A 169 18.23 -6.34 13.41
N ILE A 170 17.91 -6.54 12.13
CA ILE A 170 18.64 -7.47 11.24
C ILE A 170 19.76 -6.69 10.55
N ASN A 171 19.39 -5.57 9.93
CA ASN A 171 20.33 -4.67 9.29
C ASN A 171 20.09 -3.24 9.81
N PRO A 172 21.01 -2.70 10.63
CA PRO A 172 20.91 -1.35 11.18
C PRO A 172 21.31 -0.25 10.19
N GLU A 173 21.73 -0.59 8.96
CA GLU A 173 22.17 0.39 7.98
C GLU A 173 21.03 1.26 7.46
N CYS A 174 21.30 2.57 7.41
CA CYS A 174 20.42 3.53 6.77
C CYS A 174 20.59 3.48 5.26
N SER A 175 19.47 3.62 4.55
CA SER A 175 19.47 3.85 3.10
C SER A 175 20.29 5.09 2.73
N LEU A 176 20.78 5.17 1.50
CA LEU A 176 21.50 6.35 0.99
C LEU A 176 20.68 7.63 1.18
N ARG A 177 19.38 7.57 0.87
CA ARG A 177 18.44 8.68 1.13
C ARG A 177 18.38 9.03 2.62
N GLY A 178 18.28 8.04 3.50
CA GLY A 178 18.27 8.25 4.95
C GLY A 178 19.54 8.94 5.46
N ARG A 179 20.71 8.52 4.98
CA ARG A 179 21.99 9.17 5.31
C ARG A 179 22.07 10.61 4.81
N TYR A 180 21.63 10.84 3.58
CA TYR A 180 21.57 12.19 3.00
C TYR A 180 20.63 13.11 3.78
N LEU A 181 19.46 12.62 4.17
CA LEU A 181 18.51 13.38 4.99
C LEU A 181 19.08 13.68 6.38
N ALA A 182 19.79 12.74 6.99
CA ALA A 182 20.48 12.96 8.26
C ALA A 182 21.56 14.04 8.13
N SER A 183 22.39 13.99 7.10
CA SER A 183 23.40 15.04 6.86
C SER A 183 22.76 16.39 6.59
N LEU A 184 21.69 16.44 5.79
CA LEU A 184 20.98 17.67 5.48
C LEU A 184 20.32 18.27 6.73
N ARG A 185 19.76 17.41 7.60
CA ARG A 185 19.21 17.82 8.88
C ARG A 185 20.30 18.39 9.80
N ALA A 186 21.49 17.81 9.82
CA ALA A 186 22.61 18.37 10.58
C ALA A 186 23.03 19.75 10.04
N THR A 187 23.16 19.90 8.70
CA THR A 187 23.54 21.18 8.07
C THR A 187 22.49 22.27 8.29
N LEU A 188 21.20 21.90 8.29
CA LEU A 188 20.10 22.86 8.46
C LEU A 188 19.77 23.16 9.92
N ALA A 189 20.41 22.50 10.90
CA ALA A 189 20.13 22.69 12.33
C ALA A 189 20.17 24.16 12.82
N PRO A 190 21.03 25.06 12.29
CA PRO A 190 21.04 26.47 12.70
C PRO A 190 19.83 27.27 12.20
N TYR A 191 19.08 26.78 11.22
CA TYR A 191 18.03 27.57 10.56
C TYR A 191 16.65 27.33 11.21
N PRO A 192 15.91 28.37 11.59
CA PRO A 192 14.60 28.22 12.22
C PRO A 192 13.57 27.56 11.29
N TRP A 193 13.74 27.71 9.97
CA TRP A 193 12.85 27.15 8.95
C TRP A 193 13.25 25.74 8.48
N GLN A 194 14.23 25.09 9.14
CA GLN A 194 14.73 23.77 8.78
C GLN A 194 13.62 22.76 8.45
N GLN A 195 12.61 22.67 9.32
CA GLN A 195 11.51 21.72 9.16
C GLN A 195 10.69 22.00 7.89
N VAL A 196 10.49 23.27 7.54
CA VAL A 196 9.79 23.68 6.33
C VAL A 196 10.62 23.37 5.08
N ILE A 197 11.92 23.65 5.12
CA ILE A 197 12.86 23.35 4.02
C ILE A 197 12.90 21.84 3.76
N LEU A 198 12.99 21.03 4.81
CA LEU A 198 12.95 19.57 4.69
C LEU A 198 11.61 19.07 4.16
N ALA A 199 10.48 19.63 4.63
CA ALA A 199 9.16 19.20 4.20
C ALA A 199 8.89 19.54 2.73
N LEU A 200 9.20 20.76 2.29
CA LEU A 200 8.96 21.20 0.91
C LEU A 200 10.02 20.65 -0.05
N GLY A 201 11.29 20.65 0.35
CA GLY A 201 12.40 20.24 -0.51
C GLY A 201 12.56 18.73 -0.65
N MET A 202 12.25 17.97 0.41
CA MET A 202 12.48 16.51 0.45
C MET A 202 11.21 15.67 0.60
N GLY A 203 10.06 16.31 0.80
CA GLY A 203 8.79 15.63 1.07
C GLY A 203 8.72 14.96 2.44
N GLU A 204 9.62 15.32 3.38
CA GLU A 204 9.60 14.83 4.75
C GLU A 204 8.41 15.44 5.50
N ARG A 205 7.39 14.63 5.77
CA ARG A 205 6.16 15.14 6.39
C ARG A 205 6.41 15.42 7.87
N CYS A 206 6.54 16.69 8.21
CA CYS A 206 6.36 17.15 9.58
C CYS A 206 4.92 16.88 10.01
N ARG A 207 4.70 15.88 10.85
CA ARG A 207 3.41 15.80 11.55
C ARG A 207 3.48 16.83 12.68
N ARG A 208 2.73 17.93 12.54
CA ARG A 208 2.48 18.83 13.68
C ARG A 208 1.86 17.98 14.79
N ARG A 209 2.49 18.00 15.97
CA ARG A 209 1.84 17.57 17.21
C ARG A 209 0.68 18.52 17.50
#